data_AF-A0A6F9DD40-F1
#
_entry.id   AF-A0A6F9DD40-F1
#
_cell.length_a   1.000
_cell.length_b   1.000
_cell.length_c   1.000
_cell.angle_alpha   90.00
_cell.angle_beta   90.00
_cell.angle_gamma   90.00
#
_symmetry.space_group_name_H-M   'P 1'
#
loop_
_entity.id
_entity.type
_entity.pdbx_description
1 polymer ?
#
loop_
_entity_poly.entity_id
_entity_poly.type
_entity_poly.pdbx_seq_one_letter_code
_entity_poly.pdbx_strand_id
1 'polypeptide(L)'
;MSRTDDVAADGPNSNISVEQTEKILHFQDITQVDDLERCRTILQQHNWNIQSAVHSTLNVPDPEPLPPPQPQAPQLLPQNDNNHGVRNRFSPTHSILRQHQVMPRQMIYFAGRHRQQPPQGIFGWGFFLLISPIKYTFTQVFEVLRFVWRIFFPDPREMVTNAEGDVTTFVREFQDKFHTHPNFFEGTYAKAQAEAKKELRFLLAFLHDPKVEDSELFCRESLCHSDVVEFINRNMILWGCSVQTPEGYRVSKILRYPECPSMAVVCLFQNKMTVVGRLHGYLSSQELINKLSEIVEAYESVLVAARSDRNALMQNQLIRQEQDAAYKESLQKDKEKVECANVCYFDGPKPCTFRFILQMDKKLKEEEEIQKQKEKKAQLRRDKEFAEEICRQRKESCKQDLREEPNQDQPDVVTLLIKMPDGSRLKRRFLPTDSVKAVHDYVYSHESSPPRFKVFTNFPRRAIPGCSTEEIDDDVDLPLLKDAGFHRNDSLFIQSMIDDDDDDEDDSDEEDNR
;
A
#
# COMPACT_ATOMS: atom_id res chain seq x y z
N MET A 1 -24.97 -61.44 65.75
CA MET A 1 -24.23 -60.18 65.87
C MET A 1 -23.52 -59.94 64.56
N SER A 2 -24.03 -58.94 63.85
CA SER A 2 -23.37 -58.09 62.86
C SER A 2 -22.87 -58.72 61.55
N ARG A 3 -23.05 -57.87 60.53
CA ARG A 3 -22.25 -57.73 59.30
C ARG A 3 -22.62 -58.65 58.13
N THR A 4 -22.79 -58.18 56.90
CA THR A 4 -22.74 -56.82 56.31
C THR A 4 -23.06 -56.98 54.82
N ASP A 5 -23.53 -55.88 54.25
CA ASP A 5 -23.30 -55.37 52.89
C ASP A 5 -24.05 -56.01 51.70
N ASP A 6 -24.94 -55.17 51.19
CA ASP A 6 -25.73 -55.25 49.97
C ASP A 6 -24.88 -55.06 48.70
N VAL A 7 -24.96 -56.01 47.77
CA VAL A 7 -24.78 -55.84 46.32
C VAL A 7 -25.63 -56.90 45.58
N ALA A 8 -26.22 -56.49 44.44
CA ALA A 8 -26.84 -57.25 43.33
C ALA A 8 -28.36 -57.02 43.20
N ALA A 9 -28.83 -56.29 42.17
CA ALA A 9 -29.12 -56.79 40.81
C ALA A 9 -30.22 -57.87 40.85
N ASP A 10 -31.39 -57.76 40.21
CA ASP A 10 -31.68 -57.40 38.83
C ASP A 10 -33.21 -57.32 38.65
N GLY A 11 -33.71 -56.64 37.61
CA GLY A 11 -35.09 -56.87 37.12
C GLY A 11 -35.81 -55.68 36.46
N PRO A 12 -35.90 -55.62 35.12
CA PRO A 12 -36.29 -54.43 34.37
C PRO A 12 -37.81 -54.37 34.15
N ASN A 13 -38.52 -53.67 35.04
CA ASN A 13 -39.90 -53.23 34.79
C ASN A 13 -40.10 -51.86 35.47
N SER A 14 -39.35 -50.86 35.03
CA SER A 14 -39.57 -49.48 35.46
C SER A 14 -40.76 -48.91 34.68
N ASN A 15 -41.90 -48.81 35.37
CA ASN A 15 -43.07 -48.06 34.93
C ASN A 15 -42.67 -46.75 34.26
N ILE A 16 -42.96 -46.62 32.97
CA ILE A 16 -42.82 -45.37 32.22
C ILE A 16 -43.94 -44.45 32.72
N SER A 17 -43.58 -43.24 33.17
CA SER A 17 -44.60 -42.25 33.57
C SER A 17 -45.43 -41.83 32.36
N VAL A 18 -46.70 -41.47 32.56
CA VAL A 18 -47.59 -40.98 31.48
C VAL A 18 -46.94 -39.82 30.70
N GLU A 19 -46.21 -38.95 31.40
CA GLU A 19 -45.47 -37.82 30.82
C GLU A 19 -44.27 -38.27 29.97
N GLN A 20 -43.66 -39.41 30.29
CA GLN A 20 -42.55 -39.98 29.52
C GLN A 20 -43.04 -40.65 28.23
N THR A 21 -44.21 -41.30 28.27
CA THR A 21 -44.84 -41.86 27.07
C THR A 21 -45.25 -40.77 26.09
N GLU A 22 -45.76 -39.63 26.58
CA GLU A 22 -46.10 -38.48 25.75
C GLU A 22 -44.86 -37.88 25.06
N LYS A 23 -43.72 -37.82 25.77
CA LYS A 23 -42.45 -37.36 25.19
C LYS A 23 -41.90 -38.32 24.13
N ILE A 24 -42.10 -39.63 24.27
CA ILE A 24 -41.72 -40.62 23.25
C ILE A 24 -42.57 -40.45 21.99
N LEU A 25 -43.89 -40.29 22.13
CA LEU A 25 -44.79 -40.09 20.99
C LEU A 25 -44.49 -38.79 20.25
N HIS A 26 -44.23 -37.70 20.97
CA HIS A 26 -43.86 -36.42 20.36
C HIS A 26 -42.51 -36.52 19.63
N PHE A 27 -41.53 -37.20 20.21
CA PHE A 27 -40.25 -37.45 19.55
C PHE A 27 -40.38 -38.32 18.29
N GLN A 28 -41.24 -39.34 18.33
CA GLN A 28 -41.54 -40.21 17.19
C GLN A 28 -42.21 -39.44 16.04
N ASP A 29 -43.13 -38.53 16.33
CA ASP A 29 -43.81 -37.71 15.32
C ASP A 29 -42.84 -36.78 14.58
N ILE A 30 -41.87 -36.19 15.31
CA ILE A 30 -40.89 -35.26 14.74
C ILE A 30 -39.79 -35.99 13.94
N THR A 31 -39.29 -37.11 14.46
CA THR A 31 -38.14 -37.82 13.86
C THR A 31 -38.54 -38.91 12.88
N GLN A 32 -39.84 -39.27 12.83
CA GLN A 32 -40.42 -40.38 12.07
C GLN A 32 -39.72 -41.73 12.30
N VAL A 33 -39.15 -41.94 13.48
CA VAL A 33 -38.55 -43.22 13.85
C VAL A 33 -39.64 -44.14 14.41
N ASP A 34 -40.00 -45.18 13.66
CA ASP A 34 -41.14 -46.05 13.97
C ASP A 34 -40.97 -46.95 15.22
N ASP A 35 -39.74 -47.12 15.71
CA ASP A 35 -39.39 -48.00 16.83
C ASP A 35 -39.42 -47.27 18.19
N LEU A 36 -40.44 -47.57 19.01
CA LEU A 36 -40.64 -46.97 20.33
C LEU A 36 -39.51 -47.27 21.33
N GLU A 37 -38.88 -48.45 21.30
CA GLU A 37 -37.79 -48.77 22.24
C GLU A 37 -36.52 -47.99 21.90
N ARG A 38 -36.30 -47.78 20.61
CA ARG A 38 -35.20 -46.93 20.12
C ARG A 38 -35.42 -45.47 20.49
N CYS A 39 -36.63 -44.94 20.31
CA CYS A 39 -36.99 -43.59 20.75
C CYS A 39 -36.82 -43.40 22.26
N ARG A 40 -37.22 -44.39 23.06
CA ARG A 40 -37.01 -44.38 24.52
C ARG A 40 -35.53 -44.33 24.88
N THR A 41 -34.70 -45.15 24.23
CA THR A 41 -33.26 -45.22 24.53
C THR A 41 -32.56 -43.90 24.21
N ILE A 42 -32.90 -43.27 23.08
CA ILE A 42 -32.33 -41.98 22.66
C ILE A 42 -32.78 -40.86 23.62
N LEU A 43 -34.06 -40.81 23.98
CA LEU A 43 -34.55 -39.84 24.95
C LEU A 43 -33.90 -40.04 26.33
N GLN A 44 -33.70 -41.28 26.78
CA GLN A 44 -32.99 -41.55 28.03
C GLN A 44 -31.54 -41.04 27.99
N GLN A 45 -30.82 -41.24 26.88
CA GLN A 45 -29.46 -40.72 26.71
C GLN A 45 -29.40 -39.19 26.77
N HIS A 46 -30.45 -38.51 26.31
CA HIS A 46 -30.58 -37.06 26.34
C HIS A 46 -31.41 -36.53 27.53
N ASN A 47 -31.48 -37.29 28.63
CA ASN A 47 -32.20 -36.91 29.86
C ASN A 47 -33.66 -36.45 29.62
N TRP A 48 -34.37 -37.11 28.70
CA TRP A 48 -35.74 -36.82 28.27
C TRP A 48 -35.96 -35.41 27.70
N ASN A 49 -34.91 -34.75 27.22
CA ASN A 49 -34.99 -33.48 26.50
C ASN A 49 -35.22 -33.72 25.01
N ILE A 50 -36.46 -33.50 24.54
CA ILE A 50 -36.87 -33.72 23.14
C ILE A 50 -36.00 -32.90 22.19
N GLN A 51 -35.74 -31.62 22.46
CA GLN A 51 -35.01 -30.74 21.52
C GLN A 51 -33.57 -31.21 21.29
N SER A 52 -32.87 -31.57 22.37
CA SER A 52 -31.50 -32.08 22.26
C SER A 52 -31.46 -33.45 21.56
N ALA A 53 -32.43 -34.32 21.85
CA ALA A 53 -32.55 -35.63 21.21
C ALA A 53 -32.89 -35.51 19.71
N VAL A 54 -33.77 -34.57 19.33
CA VAL A 54 -34.17 -34.33 17.93
C VAL A 54 -32.99 -33.75 17.17
N HIS A 55 -32.26 -32.80 17.77
CA HIS A 55 -31.08 -32.21 17.17
C HIS A 55 -29.96 -33.24 16.96
N SER A 56 -29.74 -34.15 17.92
CA SER A 56 -28.73 -35.20 17.78
C SER A 56 -29.13 -36.27 16.76
N THR A 57 -30.42 -36.58 16.63
CA THR A 57 -30.92 -37.57 15.65
C THR A 57 -31.05 -37.02 14.23
N LEU A 58 -31.42 -35.75 14.07
CA LEU A 58 -31.57 -35.10 12.76
C LEU A 58 -30.29 -34.44 12.23
N ASN A 59 -29.25 -34.32 13.08
CA ASN A 59 -27.90 -33.80 12.81
C ASN A 59 -27.70 -33.10 11.45
N VAL A 60 -28.27 -31.90 11.30
CA VAL A 60 -27.82 -30.92 10.31
C VAL A 60 -26.71 -30.12 10.98
N PRO A 61 -25.49 -30.06 10.43
CA PRO A 61 -24.43 -29.24 11.00
C PRO A 61 -24.83 -27.76 10.90
N ASP A 62 -24.90 -27.07 12.04
CA ASP A 62 -24.97 -25.61 12.04
C ASP A 62 -23.72 -25.06 11.33
N PRO A 63 -23.85 -24.18 10.32
CA PRO A 63 -22.72 -23.44 9.82
C PRO A 63 -22.29 -22.42 10.89
N GLU A 64 -20.97 -22.26 11.05
CA GLU A 64 -20.34 -21.26 11.91
C GLU A 64 -20.98 -19.87 11.75
N PRO A 65 -21.05 -19.06 12.84
CA PRO A 65 -21.61 -17.72 12.76
C PRO A 65 -20.78 -16.87 11.79
N LEU A 66 -21.40 -16.50 10.67
CA LEU A 66 -20.83 -15.60 9.68
C LEU A 66 -20.54 -14.23 10.31
N PRO A 67 -19.44 -13.55 9.93
CA PRO A 67 -19.20 -12.17 10.32
C PRO A 67 -20.32 -11.27 9.77
N PRO A 68 -20.62 -10.13 10.44
CA PRO A 68 -21.76 -9.29 10.09
C PRO A 68 -21.67 -8.77 8.65
N PRO A 69 -22.82 -8.61 7.96
CA PRO A 69 -22.84 -8.26 6.54
C PRO A 69 -22.30 -6.86 6.31
N GLN A 70 -21.42 -6.74 5.31
CA GLN A 70 -21.06 -5.44 4.73
C GLN A 70 -22.29 -4.91 3.95
N PRO A 71 -22.64 -3.61 4.06
CA PRO A 71 -23.69 -3.03 3.24
C PRO A 71 -23.30 -3.10 1.76
N GLN A 72 -24.08 -3.81 0.97
CA GLN A 72 -24.01 -3.75 -0.49
C GLN A 72 -24.66 -2.45 -0.94
N ALA A 73 -23.96 -1.69 -1.78
CA ALA A 73 -24.54 -0.59 -2.54
C ALA A 73 -25.71 -1.10 -3.40
N PRO A 74 -26.80 -0.33 -3.58
CA PRO A 74 -27.98 -0.79 -4.30
C PRO A 74 -27.63 -1.17 -5.75
N GLN A 75 -27.92 -2.43 -6.11
CA GLN A 75 -27.85 -2.93 -7.48
C GLN A 75 -29.10 -2.49 -8.25
N LEU A 76 -28.86 -1.84 -9.39
CA LEU A 76 -29.86 -1.61 -10.44
C LEU A 76 -30.15 -2.95 -11.17
N LEU A 77 -31.39 -3.09 -11.63
CA LEU A 77 -31.97 -4.27 -12.29
C LEU A 77 -31.17 -4.75 -13.54
N PRO A 78 -31.31 -6.03 -13.94
CA PRO A 78 -30.44 -6.68 -14.91
C PRO A 78 -30.79 -6.33 -16.35
N GLN A 79 -29.80 -5.93 -17.14
CA GLN A 79 -29.84 -5.98 -18.60
C GLN A 79 -28.91 -7.10 -19.12
N ASN A 80 -29.32 -7.62 -20.26
CA ASN A 80 -29.07 -8.94 -20.79
C ASN A 80 -27.77 -8.97 -21.62
N ASP A 81 -26.70 -9.57 -21.11
CA ASP A 81 -25.43 -9.70 -21.85
C ASP A 81 -25.32 -11.07 -22.55
N ASN A 82 -25.43 -11.06 -23.88
CA ASN A 82 -24.88 -12.10 -24.75
C ASN A 82 -23.52 -11.65 -25.30
N ASN A 83 -22.47 -12.29 -24.78
CA ASN A 83 -21.17 -12.60 -25.39
C ASN A 83 -20.19 -11.51 -25.87
N HIS A 84 -19.09 -11.46 -25.09
CA HIS A 84 -17.68 -11.68 -25.49
C HIS A 84 -17.00 -10.73 -26.50
N GLY A 85 -16.11 -9.86 -25.99
CA GLY A 85 -15.11 -9.21 -26.85
C GLY A 85 -14.21 -8.16 -26.21
N VAL A 86 -13.34 -8.55 -25.27
CA VAL A 86 -12.02 -7.93 -24.99
C VAL A 86 -11.97 -6.42 -24.69
N ARG A 87 -11.95 -6.06 -23.39
CA ARG A 87 -11.05 -4.99 -22.93
C ARG A 87 -10.48 -5.26 -21.54
N ASN A 88 -9.16 -5.25 -21.54
CA ASN A 88 -8.24 -5.23 -20.42
C ASN A 88 -8.79 -4.50 -19.19
N ARG A 89 -9.11 -5.29 -18.16
CA ARG A 89 -9.06 -4.82 -16.78
C ARG A 89 -7.67 -5.15 -16.26
N PHE A 90 -6.84 -4.13 -16.08
CA PHE A 90 -5.83 -4.15 -15.02
C PHE A 90 -6.60 -4.27 -13.71
N SER A 91 -6.88 -5.51 -13.32
CA SER A 91 -7.24 -5.83 -11.95
C SER A 91 -6.04 -5.50 -11.07
N PRO A 92 -6.19 -4.77 -9.95
CA PRO A 92 -5.27 -4.94 -8.86
C PRO A 92 -5.55 -6.32 -8.30
N THR A 93 -4.91 -7.34 -8.89
CA THR A 93 -4.77 -8.61 -8.22
C THR A 93 -4.08 -8.30 -6.90
N HIS A 94 -4.80 -8.43 -5.79
CA HIS A 94 -4.20 -8.83 -4.53
C HIS A 94 -3.57 -10.21 -4.77
N SER A 95 -2.44 -10.22 -5.46
CA SER A 95 -1.44 -11.24 -5.26
C SER A 95 -1.06 -11.09 -3.79
N ILE A 96 -1.51 -12.03 -2.98
CA ILE A 96 -0.76 -12.45 -1.80
C ILE A 96 0.58 -12.92 -2.37
N LEU A 97 1.48 -11.95 -2.62
CA LEU A 97 2.89 -12.22 -2.62
C LEU A 97 3.10 -12.76 -1.22
N ARG A 98 3.35 -14.07 -1.14
CA ARG A 98 4.27 -14.60 -0.14
C ARG A 98 5.40 -13.59 -0.07
N GLN A 99 5.39 -12.74 0.97
CA GLN A 99 6.56 -12.01 1.40
C GLN A 99 7.59 -13.11 1.65
N HIS A 100 8.40 -13.39 0.65
CA HIS A 100 9.70 -13.96 0.89
C HIS A 100 10.30 -13.02 1.92
N GLN A 101 10.62 -13.57 3.10
CA GLN A 101 11.28 -12.85 4.17
C GLN A 101 12.66 -12.43 3.66
N VAL A 102 12.70 -11.35 2.88
CA VAL A 102 13.93 -10.60 2.67
C VAL A 102 14.22 -9.98 4.02
N MET A 103 15.14 -10.59 4.75
CA MET A 103 15.64 -10.01 5.99
C MET A 103 16.19 -8.62 5.66
N PRO A 104 15.93 -7.59 6.48
CA PRO A 104 16.46 -6.27 6.21
C PRO A 104 17.99 -6.38 6.18
N ARG A 105 18.61 -5.93 5.07
CA ARG A 105 20.06 -5.89 4.96
C ARG A 105 20.56 -4.86 5.97
N GLN A 106 21.06 -5.33 7.11
CA GLN A 106 21.62 -4.47 8.14
C GLN A 106 22.93 -3.87 7.63
N MET A 107 22.95 -2.54 7.49
CA MET A 107 24.15 -1.82 7.14
C MET A 107 24.97 -1.57 8.40
N ILE A 108 26.18 -2.12 8.45
CA ILE A 108 27.08 -1.97 9.59
C ILE A 108 28.31 -1.21 9.13
N TYR A 109 28.51 -0.04 9.71
CA TYR A 109 29.68 0.79 9.50
C TYR A 109 30.54 0.75 10.76
N PHE A 110 31.80 0.43 10.58
CA PHE A 110 32.84 0.55 11.58
C PHE A 110 33.68 1.76 11.21
N ALA A 111 33.77 2.75 12.10
CA ALA A 111 34.81 3.75 11.98
C ALA A 111 36.17 3.07 11.94
N GLY A 112 37.04 3.50 11.03
CA GLY A 112 38.45 3.12 11.11
C GLY A 112 38.98 3.60 12.45
N ARG A 113 39.47 2.68 13.30
CA ARG A 113 40.11 3.03 14.58
C ARG A 113 41.02 4.23 14.36
N HIS A 114 40.87 5.28 15.18
CA HIS A 114 41.81 6.38 15.22
C HIS A 114 43.21 5.77 15.37
N ARG A 115 43.98 5.77 14.28
CA ARG A 115 45.30 5.14 14.27
C ARG A 115 46.12 5.93 15.28
N GLN A 116 46.40 5.31 16.42
CA GLN A 116 47.56 5.71 17.22
C GLN A 116 48.72 5.78 16.23
N GLN A 117 49.29 6.97 16.07
CA GLN A 117 50.38 7.18 15.14
C GLN A 117 51.43 6.09 15.41
N PRO A 118 51.90 5.36 14.37
CA PRO A 118 52.90 4.34 14.59
C PRO A 118 54.08 5.00 15.31
N PRO A 119 54.66 4.33 16.32
CA PRO A 119 55.75 4.91 17.08
C PRO A 119 56.84 5.39 16.14
N GLN A 120 57.18 6.69 16.21
CA GLN A 120 58.22 7.24 15.36
C GLN A 120 59.60 6.87 15.92
N GLY A 121 60.48 6.39 15.04
CA GLY A 121 61.85 6.01 15.38
C GLY A 121 62.01 4.60 15.94
N ILE A 122 63.24 4.09 15.89
CA ILE A 122 63.62 2.72 16.27
C ILE A 122 63.32 2.44 17.75
N PHE A 123 63.51 3.43 18.62
CA PHE A 123 63.21 3.32 20.05
C PHE A 123 61.70 3.18 20.34
N GLY A 124 60.84 3.85 19.56
CA GLY A 124 59.41 3.73 19.70
C GLY A 124 58.91 2.34 19.26
N TRP A 125 59.48 1.78 18.19
CA TRP A 125 59.19 0.41 17.76
C TRP A 125 59.68 -0.62 18.77
N GLY A 126 60.87 -0.43 19.36
CA GLY A 126 61.38 -1.30 20.43
C GLY A 126 60.50 -1.32 21.67
N PHE A 127 60.04 -0.14 22.13
CA PHE A 127 59.14 -0.01 23.26
C PHE A 127 57.76 -0.63 22.98
N PHE A 128 57.24 -0.43 21.77
CA PHE A 128 55.97 -1.01 21.34
C PHE A 128 56.03 -2.55 21.28
N LEU A 129 57.09 -3.13 20.73
CA LEU A 129 57.26 -4.59 20.66
C LEU A 129 57.42 -5.24 22.05
N LEU A 130 58.02 -4.53 23.00
CA LEU A 130 58.20 -5.02 24.37
C LEU A 130 56.91 -4.93 25.19
N ILE A 131 56.15 -3.85 25.05
CA ILE A 131 54.95 -3.57 25.86
C ILE A 131 53.68 -4.14 25.26
N SER A 132 53.59 -4.28 23.94
CA SER A 132 52.40 -4.83 23.27
C SER A 132 51.99 -6.22 23.80
N PRO A 133 52.87 -7.23 23.93
CA PRO A 133 52.49 -8.52 24.49
C PRO A 133 52.13 -8.45 25.99
N ILE A 134 52.78 -7.59 26.77
CA ILE A 134 52.46 -7.39 28.20
C ILE A 134 51.09 -6.72 28.35
N LYS A 135 50.81 -5.68 27.57
CA LYS A 135 49.53 -4.98 27.56
C LYS A 135 48.41 -5.91 27.09
N TYR A 136 48.65 -6.71 26.04
CA TYR A 136 47.70 -7.68 25.55
C TYR A 136 47.36 -8.75 26.60
N THR A 137 48.37 -9.40 27.17
CA THR A 137 48.15 -10.40 28.23
C THR A 137 47.46 -9.81 29.45
N PHE A 138 47.83 -8.59 29.88
CA PHE A 138 47.18 -7.91 31.00
C PHE A 138 45.70 -7.57 30.70
N THR A 139 45.39 -7.10 29.49
CA THR A 139 43.99 -6.85 29.08
C THR A 139 43.17 -8.13 29.04
N GLN A 140 43.71 -9.23 28.51
CA GLN A 140 43.01 -10.52 28.49
C GLN A 140 42.76 -11.06 29.90
N VAL A 141 43.74 -10.95 30.80
CA VAL A 141 43.59 -11.36 32.21
C VAL A 141 42.57 -10.48 32.93
N PHE A 142 42.58 -9.16 32.71
CA PHE A 142 41.62 -8.25 33.33
C PHE A 142 40.20 -8.47 32.81
N GLU A 143 40.01 -8.78 31.53
CA GLU A 143 38.69 -9.13 30.98
C GLU A 143 38.16 -10.44 31.56
N VAL A 144 39.01 -11.47 31.73
CA VAL A 144 38.63 -12.72 32.39
C VAL A 144 38.30 -12.48 33.87
N LEU A 145 39.10 -11.67 34.58
CA LEU A 145 38.81 -11.31 35.97
C LEU A 145 37.53 -10.49 36.09
N ARG A 146 37.29 -9.54 35.19
CA ARG A 146 36.04 -8.76 35.11
C ARG A 146 34.85 -9.67 34.85
N PHE A 147 34.99 -10.65 33.95
CA PHE A 147 33.96 -11.64 33.67
C PHE A 147 33.62 -12.48 34.91
N VAL A 148 34.64 -13.01 35.60
CA VAL A 148 34.47 -13.75 36.85
C VAL A 148 33.84 -12.86 37.93
N TRP A 149 34.28 -11.60 38.05
CA TRP A 149 33.74 -10.66 39.02
C TRP A 149 32.26 -10.33 38.73
N ARG A 150 31.87 -10.24 37.45
CA ARG A 150 30.47 -10.03 37.03
C ARG A 150 29.55 -11.23 37.31
N ILE A 151 30.11 -12.45 37.44
CA ILE A 151 29.35 -13.64 37.86
C ILE A 151 28.99 -13.55 39.35
N PHE A 152 29.91 -13.06 40.19
CA PHE A 152 29.71 -12.96 41.63
C PHE A 152 29.01 -11.66 42.07
N PHE A 153 29.17 -10.58 41.32
CA PHE A 153 28.57 -9.28 41.60
C PHE A 153 27.80 -8.79 40.36
N PRO A 154 26.46 -8.99 40.31
CA PRO A 154 25.62 -8.48 39.23
C PRO A 154 25.76 -6.96 39.12
N ASP A 155 25.80 -6.44 37.89
CA ASP A 155 25.95 -5.00 37.64
C ASP A 155 24.72 -4.26 38.22
N PRO A 156 24.90 -3.31 39.16
CA PRO A 156 23.78 -2.61 39.80
C PRO A 156 22.91 -1.81 38.81
N ARG A 157 23.39 -1.59 37.58
CA ARG A 157 22.66 -0.93 36.49
C ARG A 157 21.52 -1.77 35.90
N GLU A 158 21.32 -3.02 36.34
CA GLU A 158 20.22 -3.86 35.84
C GLU A 158 18.84 -3.47 36.40
N MET A 159 18.77 -2.74 37.52
CA MET A 159 17.51 -2.25 38.07
C MET A 159 17.22 -0.84 37.55
N VAL A 160 16.31 -0.72 36.58
CA VAL A 160 15.84 0.56 36.06
C VAL A 160 14.84 1.16 37.05
N THR A 161 15.28 2.13 37.84
CA THR A 161 14.43 2.81 38.84
C THR A 161 13.68 4.00 38.23
N ASN A 162 14.30 4.77 37.33
CA ASN A 162 13.64 5.91 36.65
C ASN A 162 14.19 6.15 35.23
N ALA A 163 13.64 5.45 34.24
CA ALA A 163 14.06 5.54 32.83
C ALA A 163 13.89 6.94 32.21
N GLU A 164 12.82 7.65 32.55
CA GLU A 164 12.57 8.99 32.00
C GLU A 164 13.48 10.03 32.64
N GLY A 165 13.71 9.92 33.94
CA GLY A 165 14.70 10.71 34.67
C GLY A 165 16.11 10.59 34.07
N ASP A 166 16.54 9.37 33.73
CA ASP A 166 17.85 9.11 33.14
C ASP A 166 18.05 9.82 31.79
N VAL A 167 17.04 9.74 30.91
CA VAL A 167 17.08 10.39 29.58
C VAL A 167 17.02 11.91 29.71
N THR A 168 16.10 12.43 30.51
CA THR A 168 15.96 13.88 30.72
C THR A 168 17.22 14.48 31.34
N THR A 169 17.86 13.79 32.28
CA THR A 169 19.14 14.21 32.86
C THR A 169 20.23 14.25 31.78
N PHE A 170 20.34 13.20 30.97
CA PHE A 170 21.31 13.17 29.87
C PHE A 170 21.08 14.29 28.85
N VAL A 171 19.84 14.52 28.42
CA VAL A 171 19.50 15.58 27.46
C VAL A 171 19.88 16.95 28.02
N ARG A 172 19.54 17.22 29.28
CA ARG A 172 19.90 18.46 29.95
C ARG A 172 21.42 18.65 30.04
N GLU A 173 22.15 17.63 30.51
CA GLU A 173 23.62 17.67 30.58
C GLU A 173 24.25 17.89 29.20
N PHE A 174 23.69 17.29 28.16
CA PHE A 174 24.15 17.46 26.78
C PHE A 174 23.93 18.89 26.29
N GLN A 175 22.73 19.44 26.51
CA GLN A 175 22.37 20.82 26.13
C GLN A 175 23.21 21.86 26.88
N ASP A 176 23.49 21.62 28.16
CA ASP A 176 24.33 22.50 28.98
C ASP A 176 25.79 22.49 28.49
N LYS A 177 26.28 21.34 27.98
CA LYS A 177 27.65 21.18 27.49
C LYS A 177 27.86 21.63 26.05
N PHE A 178 26.85 21.47 25.19
CA PHE A 178 26.94 21.78 23.76
C PHE A 178 25.82 22.73 23.34
N HIS A 179 26.18 23.95 22.91
CA HIS A 179 25.20 24.97 22.50
C HIS A 179 24.49 24.65 21.18
N THR A 180 25.15 23.93 20.28
CA THR A 180 24.57 23.51 18.99
C THR A 180 24.36 22.01 19.05
N HIS A 181 23.12 21.53 18.95
CA HIS A 181 22.79 20.12 19.07
C HIS A 181 21.53 19.76 18.28
N PRO A 182 21.38 18.49 17.87
CA PRO A 182 20.12 17.99 17.33
C PRO A 182 19.01 17.92 18.38
N ASN A 183 17.75 17.87 17.94
CA ASN A 183 16.60 17.80 18.81
C ASN A 183 16.43 16.38 19.36
N PHE A 184 16.72 16.21 20.65
CA PHE A 184 16.51 14.94 21.34
C PHE A 184 15.04 14.74 21.71
N PHE A 185 14.56 13.51 21.54
CA PHE A 185 13.25 13.08 22.00
C PHE A 185 13.26 12.90 23.52
N GLU A 186 12.45 13.70 24.21
CA GLU A 186 12.30 13.66 25.67
C GLU A 186 11.35 12.53 26.09
N GLY A 187 11.90 11.33 26.27
CA GLY A 187 11.14 10.18 26.77
C GLY A 187 11.95 8.88 26.75
N THR A 188 11.34 7.80 27.25
CA THR A 188 11.99 6.48 27.21
C THR A 188 12.22 6.01 25.78
N TYR A 189 13.17 5.07 25.60
CA TYR A 189 13.39 4.45 24.30
C TYR A 189 12.12 3.82 23.71
N ALA A 190 11.27 3.22 24.56
CA ALA A 190 10.00 2.65 24.14
C ALA A 190 9.01 3.71 23.62
N LYS A 191 8.94 4.89 24.27
CA LYS A 191 8.13 6.02 23.79
C LYS A 191 8.65 6.54 22.46
N ALA A 192 9.97 6.73 22.32
CA ALA A 192 10.59 7.18 21.08
C ALA A 192 10.32 6.19 19.92
N GLN A 193 10.42 4.88 20.21
CA GLN A 193 10.11 3.82 19.24
C GLN A 193 8.63 3.80 18.84
N ALA A 194 7.71 4.02 19.80
CA ALA A 194 6.29 4.10 19.51
C ALA A 194 5.95 5.31 18.64
N GLU A 195 6.54 6.48 18.92
CA GLU A 195 6.32 7.69 18.11
C GLU A 195 6.91 7.52 16.70
N ALA A 196 8.11 6.97 16.57
CA ALA A 196 8.70 6.67 15.27
C ALA A 196 7.84 5.68 14.45
N LYS A 197 7.24 4.67 15.10
CA LYS A 197 6.30 3.75 14.46
C LYS A 197 5.00 4.45 14.02
N LYS A 198 4.51 5.37 14.84
CA LYS A 198 3.27 6.13 14.59
C LYS A 198 3.45 7.16 13.48
N GLU A 199 4.57 7.88 13.45
CA GLU A 199 4.87 8.87 12.40
C GLU A 199 5.47 8.24 11.13
N LEU A 200 5.82 6.95 11.18
CA LEU A 200 6.53 6.25 10.10
C LEU A 200 7.83 6.99 9.74
N ARG A 201 8.61 7.38 10.76
CA ARG A 201 9.92 8.04 10.63
C ARG A 201 11.04 7.13 11.10
N PHE A 202 12.27 7.45 10.69
CA PHE A 202 13.45 6.80 11.23
C PHE A 202 13.70 7.23 12.68
N LEU A 203 14.09 6.30 13.54
CA LEU A 203 14.58 6.55 14.89
C LEU A 203 16.09 6.36 14.89
N LEU A 204 16.83 7.40 15.28
CA LEU A 204 18.26 7.37 15.53
C LEU A 204 18.48 7.23 17.02
N ALA A 205 18.92 6.06 17.49
CA ALA A 205 19.27 5.83 18.89
C ALA A 205 20.77 6.04 19.09
N PHE A 206 21.14 7.07 19.86
CA PHE A 206 22.50 7.44 20.20
C PHE A 206 22.84 7.00 21.63
N LEU A 207 23.94 6.24 21.77
CA LEU A 207 24.45 5.82 23.07
C LEU A 207 25.80 6.49 23.32
N HIS A 208 25.87 7.23 24.42
CA HIS A 208 27.04 8.00 24.83
C HIS A 208 27.69 7.36 26.06
N ASP A 209 29.02 7.34 26.13
CA ASP A 209 29.74 7.08 27.38
C ASP A 209 30.71 8.23 27.66
N PRO A 210 30.50 9.03 28.73
CA PRO A 210 31.39 10.15 29.04
C PRO A 210 32.78 9.71 29.51
N LYS A 211 33.02 8.42 29.77
CA LYS A 211 34.36 7.90 30.10
C LYS A 211 35.25 7.68 28.86
N VAL A 212 34.66 7.64 27.67
CA VAL A 212 35.37 7.36 26.42
C VAL A 212 35.66 8.68 25.70
N GLU A 213 36.95 8.99 25.51
CA GLU A 213 37.40 10.24 24.87
C GLU A 213 36.84 10.43 23.45
N ASP A 214 36.82 9.36 22.65
CA ASP A 214 36.26 9.35 21.29
C ASP A 214 34.76 9.74 21.27
N SER A 215 34.02 9.47 22.35
CA SER A 215 32.59 9.79 22.47
C SER A 215 32.37 11.29 22.63
N GLU A 216 33.25 11.98 23.36
CA GLU A 216 33.19 13.43 23.53
C GLU A 216 33.65 14.19 22.28
N LEU A 217 34.74 13.73 21.65
CA LEU A 217 35.22 14.28 20.38
C LEU A 217 34.16 14.16 19.28
N PHE A 218 33.50 13.00 19.19
CA PHE A 218 32.43 12.76 18.24
C PHE A 218 31.24 13.73 18.43
N CYS A 219 30.82 13.96 19.68
CA CYS A 219 29.75 14.93 19.96
C CYS A 219 30.14 16.32 19.45
N ARG A 220 31.35 16.78 19.82
CA ARG A 220 31.80 18.15 19.52
C ARG A 220 32.04 18.41 18.04
N GLU A 221 32.69 17.48 17.34
CA GLU A 221 33.17 17.71 15.96
C GLU A 221 32.21 17.20 14.89
N SER A 222 31.36 16.22 15.22
CA SER A 222 30.50 15.56 14.23
C SER A 222 29.02 15.73 14.54
N LEU A 223 28.52 15.28 15.70
CA LEU A 223 27.09 15.30 16.00
C LEU A 223 26.53 16.73 16.12
N CYS A 224 27.31 17.64 16.69
CA CYS A 224 26.96 19.06 16.87
C CYS A 224 27.24 19.94 15.64
N HIS A 225 27.77 19.37 14.54
CA HIS A 225 27.99 20.12 13.31
C HIS A 225 26.65 20.55 12.68
N SER A 226 26.55 21.79 12.19
CA SER A 226 25.29 22.36 11.69
C SER A 226 24.59 21.49 10.64
N ASP A 227 25.33 21.02 9.64
CA ASP A 227 24.78 20.19 8.56
C ASP A 227 24.23 18.85 9.07
N VAL A 228 24.87 18.27 10.09
CA VAL A 228 24.43 17.02 10.72
C VAL A 228 23.16 17.25 11.52
N VAL A 229 23.10 18.36 12.27
CA VAL A 229 21.93 18.76 13.06
C VAL A 229 20.72 18.96 12.15
N GLU A 230 20.87 19.70 11.05
CA GLU A 230 19.80 19.93 10.08
C GLU A 230 19.31 18.62 9.46
N PHE A 231 20.25 17.77 9.03
CA PHE A 231 19.93 16.48 8.44
C PHE A 231 19.15 15.57 9.40
N ILE A 232 19.61 15.43 10.65
CA ILE A 232 18.96 14.58 11.66
C ILE A 232 17.56 15.09 11.96
N ASN A 233 17.41 16.39 12.24
CA ASN A 233 16.12 16.99 12.60
C ASN A 233 15.07 16.82 11.49
N ARG A 234 15.49 16.94 10.23
CA ARG A 234 14.62 16.78 9.06
C ARG A 234 14.19 15.32 8.85
N ASN A 235 15.13 14.38 8.91
CA ASN A 235 14.89 13.03 8.42
C ASN A 235 14.48 12.03 9.52
N MET A 236 14.84 12.30 10.78
CA MET A 236 14.82 11.29 11.84
C MET A 236 14.34 11.86 13.18
N ILE A 237 13.90 10.98 14.08
CA ILE A 237 13.72 11.26 15.50
C ILE A 237 14.99 10.81 16.21
N LEU A 238 15.69 11.73 16.88
CA LEU A 238 16.89 11.39 17.64
C LEU A 238 16.52 11.06 19.10
N TRP A 239 16.98 9.93 19.60
CA TRP A 239 16.90 9.55 21.00
C TRP A 239 18.31 9.31 21.53
N GLY A 240 18.64 9.78 22.73
CA GLY A 240 19.97 9.69 23.30
C GLY A 240 19.96 9.32 24.78
N CYS A 241 20.92 8.51 25.22
CA CYS A 241 21.13 8.24 26.64
C CYS A 241 22.58 7.85 26.93
N SER A 242 23.02 8.08 28.17
CA SER A 242 24.32 7.62 28.66
C SER A 242 24.28 6.14 29.02
N VAL A 243 25.25 5.34 28.57
CA VAL A 243 25.36 3.91 28.96
C VAL A 243 25.68 3.73 30.45
N GLN A 244 26.00 4.82 31.16
CA GLN A 244 26.18 4.80 32.60
C GLN A 244 24.88 4.71 33.39
N THR A 245 23.76 5.12 32.80
CA THR A 245 22.45 5.02 33.42
C THR A 245 21.82 3.65 33.17
N PRO A 246 20.93 3.17 34.05
CA PRO A 246 20.19 1.93 33.84
C PRO A 246 19.44 1.88 32.50
N GLU A 247 18.82 2.98 32.07
CA GLU A 247 18.11 3.04 30.78
C GLU A 247 19.06 2.88 29.59
N GLY A 248 20.16 3.62 29.56
CA GLY A 248 21.14 3.52 28.47
C GLY A 248 21.82 2.16 28.42
N TYR A 249 22.15 1.58 29.58
CA TYR A 249 22.69 0.21 29.66
C TYR A 249 21.70 -0.83 29.15
N ARG A 250 20.42 -0.73 29.52
CA ARG A 250 19.36 -1.62 29.00
C ARG A 250 19.26 -1.53 27.48
N VAL A 251 19.22 -0.32 26.93
CA VAL A 251 19.10 -0.11 25.48
C VAL A 251 20.34 -0.60 24.74
N SER A 252 21.53 -0.44 25.31
CA SER A 252 22.77 -1.00 24.76
C SER A 252 22.72 -2.52 24.57
N LYS A 253 22.10 -3.24 25.51
CA LYS A 253 21.86 -4.69 25.41
C LYS A 253 20.85 -5.04 24.32
N ILE A 254 19.75 -4.27 24.22
CA ILE A 254 18.69 -4.49 23.22
C ILE A 254 19.25 -4.34 21.81
N LEU A 255 20.03 -3.28 21.59
CA LEU A 255 20.60 -2.99 20.28
C LEU A 255 21.87 -3.83 19.97
N ARG A 256 22.35 -4.59 20.98
CA ARG A 256 23.51 -5.49 20.95
C ARG A 256 24.82 -4.79 20.64
N TYR A 257 25.15 -3.74 21.40
CA TYR A 257 26.37 -2.94 21.17
C TYR A 257 27.46 -3.16 22.22
N PRO A 258 28.73 -3.34 21.78
CA PRO A 258 29.87 -3.45 22.68
C PRO A 258 30.66 -2.15 22.90
N GLU A 259 30.58 -1.14 22.02
CA GLU A 259 31.51 0.02 22.00
C GLU A 259 30.77 1.37 21.85
N CYS A 260 31.28 2.44 22.49
CA CYS A 260 30.78 3.82 22.40
C CYS A 260 31.83 4.74 21.74
N PRO A 261 31.44 5.79 21.00
CA PRO A 261 30.06 6.18 20.67
C PRO A 261 29.42 5.21 19.67
N SER A 262 28.13 4.93 19.82
CA SER A 262 27.37 4.12 18.87
C SER A 262 26.03 4.75 18.53
N MET A 263 25.62 4.56 17.28
CA MET A 263 24.31 4.97 16.79
C MET A 263 23.62 3.83 16.06
N ALA A 264 22.33 3.68 16.29
CA ALA A 264 21.47 2.72 15.60
C ALA A 264 20.38 3.46 14.84
N VAL A 265 20.20 3.11 13.58
CA VAL A 265 19.03 3.54 12.79
C VAL A 265 17.99 2.44 12.84
N VAL A 266 16.79 2.79 13.31
CA VAL A 266 15.64 1.90 13.46
C VAL A 266 14.48 2.44 12.63
N CYS A 267 13.80 1.59 11.86
CA CYS A 267 12.59 1.99 11.14
C CYS A 267 11.57 0.85 11.08
N LEU A 268 10.36 1.16 10.61
CA LEU A 268 9.35 0.16 10.35
C LEU A 268 9.73 -0.64 9.10
N PHE A 269 9.89 -1.95 9.26
CA PHE A 269 10.10 -2.90 8.17
C PHE A 269 9.18 -4.10 8.39
N GLN A 270 8.35 -4.45 7.40
CA GLN A 270 7.38 -5.55 7.51
C GLN A 270 6.55 -5.49 8.81
N ASN A 271 6.03 -4.30 9.13
CA ASN A 271 5.21 -4.03 10.32
C ASN A 271 5.92 -4.22 11.69
N LYS A 272 7.25 -4.35 11.70
CA LYS A 272 8.08 -4.43 12.92
C LYS A 272 9.13 -3.33 12.93
N MET A 273 9.42 -2.79 14.12
CA MET A 273 10.53 -1.85 14.27
C MET A 273 11.84 -2.64 14.27
N THR A 274 12.67 -2.41 13.25
CA THR A 274 13.92 -3.17 13.02
C THR A 274 15.11 -2.25 12.92
N VAL A 275 16.26 -2.70 13.43
CA VAL A 275 17.54 -2.01 13.25
C VAL A 275 17.99 -2.23 11.81
N VAL A 276 18.07 -1.15 11.04
CA VAL A 276 18.45 -1.15 9.62
C VAL A 276 19.87 -0.65 9.39
N GLY A 277 20.39 0.17 10.31
CA GLY A 277 21.74 0.71 10.25
C GLY A 277 22.42 0.72 11.62
N ARG A 278 23.74 0.50 11.62
CA ARG A 278 24.59 0.59 12.81
C ARG A 278 25.86 1.37 12.46
N LEU A 279 26.16 2.38 13.25
CA LEU A 279 27.32 3.24 13.11
C LEU A 279 28.12 3.16 14.41
N HIS A 280 29.37 2.70 14.32
CA HIS A 280 30.24 2.51 15.49
C HIS A 280 31.48 3.40 15.41
N GLY A 281 31.84 4.00 16.54
CA GLY A 281 33.05 4.78 16.71
C GLY A 281 32.94 6.21 16.19
N TYR A 282 34.07 6.92 16.22
CA TYR A 282 34.17 8.28 15.72
C TYR A 282 34.00 8.31 14.19
N LEU A 283 32.99 9.03 13.72
CA LEU A 283 32.78 9.33 12.30
C LEU A 283 32.89 10.84 12.11
N SER A 284 33.55 11.30 11.06
CA SER A 284 33.54 12.74 10.72
C SER A 284 32.13 13.20 10.32
N SER A 285 31.86 14.50 10.39
CA SER A 285 30.55 15.07 10.03
C SER A 285 30.09 14.66 8.63
N GLN A 286 30.98 14.71 7.63
CA GLN A 286 30.66 14.31 6.26
C GLN A 286 30.43 12.81 6.11
N GLU A 287 31.26 11.97 6.74
CA GLU A 287 31.06 10.51 6.72
C GLU A 287 29.74 10.13 7.39
N LEU A 288 29.40 10.79 8.50
CA LEU A 288 28.15 10.56 9.20
C LEU A 288 26.94 10.87 8.32
N ILE A 289 26.94 12.02 7.64
CA ILE A 289 25.86 12.37 6.69
C ILE A 289 25.81 11.36 5.56
N ASN A 290 26.93 11.05 4.91
CA ASN A 290 26.96 10.09 3.81
C ASN A 290 26.40 8.72 4.22
N LYS A 291 26.76 8.23 5.42
CA LYS A 291 26.27 6.94 5.91
C LYS A 291 24.80 6.98 6.33
N LEU A 292 24.34 8.07 6.93
CA LEU A 292 22.92 8.22 7.25
C LEU A 292 22.08 8.38 5.98
N SER A 293 22.53 9.14 4.98
CA SER A 293 21.88 9.28 3.67
C SER A 293 21.77 7.93 2.96
N GLU A 294 22.83 7.13 2.93
CA GLU A 294 22.83 5.77 2.35
C GLU A 294 21.75 4.88 3.02
N ILE A 295 21.58 5.00 4.34
CA ILE A 295 20.54 4.27 5.07
C ILE A 295 19.13 4.80 4.75
N VAL A 296 18.96 6.12 4.70
CA VAL A 296 17.67 6.76 4.39
C VAL A 296 17.23 6.40 2.99
N GLU A 297 18.08 6.58 1.97
CA GLU A 297 17.77 6.28 0.57
C GLU A 297 17.36 4.81 0.36
N ALA A 298 18.02 3.88 1.05
CA ALA A 298 17.71 2.46 0.92
C ALA A 298 16.35 2.06 1.51
N TYR A 299 15.86 2.74 2.55
CA TYR A 299 14.66 2.35 3.30
C TYR A 299 13.51 3.36 3.20
N GLU A 300 13.71 4.52 2.57
CA GLU A 300 12.68 5.54 2.39
C GLU A 300 11.48 5.01 1.60
N SER A 301 11.73 4.25 0.52
CA SER A 301 10.66 3.62 -0.27
C SER A 301 9.76 2.71 0.56
N VAL A 302 10.33 2.00 1.56
CA VAL A 302 9.59 1.13 2.48
C VAL A 302 8.69 1.96 3.41
N LEU A 303 9.18 3.08 3.92
CA LEU A 303 8.38 3.98 4.76
C LEU A 303 7.30 4.71 3.96
N VAL A 304 7.59 5.12 2.71
CA VAL A 304 6.61 5.74 1.81
C VAL A 304 5.49 4.77 1.48
N ALA A 305 5.82 3.51 1.15
CA ALA A 305 4.81 2.46 0.95
C ALA A 305 3.96 2.22 2.21
N ALA A 306 4.59 2.16 3.39
CA ALA A 306 3.84 2.02 4.64
C ALA A 306 2.91 3.23 4.92
N ARG A 307 3.32 4.45 4.53
CA ARG A 307 2.48 5.66 4.63
C ARG A 307 1.31 5.60 3.65
N SER A 308 1.53 5.20 2.39
CA SER A 308 0.46 5.06 1.41
C SER A 308 -0.56 4.01 1.85
N ASP A 309 -0.10 2.86 2.36
CA ASP A 309 -0.98 1.79 2.84
C ASP A 309 -1.84 2.27 4.02
N ARG A 310 -1.24 2.96 4.99
CA ARG A 310 -1.98 3.52 6.12
C ARG A 310 -3.02 4.55 5.66
N ASN A 311 -2.64 5.44 4.74
CA ASN A 311 -3.54 6.46 4.23
C ASN A 311 -4.70 5.84 3.45
N ALA A 312 -4.43 4.81 2.64
CA ALA A 312 -5.45 4.07 1.91
C ALA A 312 -6.43 3.37 2.87
N LEU A 313 -5.95 2.74 3.95
CA LEU A 313 -6.81 2.15 4.97
C LEU A 313 -7.67 3.20 5.68
N MET A 314 -7.09 4.34 6.04
CA MET A 314 -7.82 5.44 6.68
C MET A 314 -8.90 6.02 5.74
N GLN A 315 -8.57 6.23 4.47
CA GLN A 315 -9.54 6.69 3.46
C GLN A 315 -10.68 5.69 3.27
N ASN A 316 -10.38 4.39 3.18
CA ASN A 316 -11.41 3.36 3.09
C ASN A 316 -12.32 3.33 4.32
N GLN A 317 -11.78 3.58 5.52
CA GLN A 317 -12.59 3.70 6.74
C GLN A 317 -13.51 4.92 6.71
N LEU A 318 -13.00 6.07 6.28
CA LEU A 318 -13.79 7.30 6.16
C LEU A 318 -14.93 7.14 5.15
N ILE A 319 -14.64 6.58 3.96
CA ILE A 319 -15.66 6.33 2.93
C ILE A 319 -16.77 5.42 3.47
N ARG A 320 -16.41 4.37 4.22
CA ARG A 320 -17.42 3.48 4.84
C ARG A 320 -18.25 4.20 5.90
N GLN A 321 -17.63 5.05 6.72
CA GLN A 321 -18.35 5.84 7.72
C GLN A 321 -19.32 6.84 7.07
N GLU A 322 -18.91 7.50 5.98
CA GLU A 322 -19.78 8.40 5.21
C GLU A 322 -20.93 7.63 4.55
N GLN A 323 -20.67 6.47 3.96
CA GLN A 323 -21.70 5.60 3.38
C GLN A 323 -22.70 5.12 4.45
N ASP A 324 -22.22 4.66 5.60
CA ASP A 324 -23.06 4.23 6.71
C ASP A 324 -23.90 5.38 7.28
N ALA A 325 -23.34 6.60 7.33
CA ALA A 325 -24.06 7.79 7.77
C ALA A 325 -25.17 8.18 6.77
N ALA A 326 -24.85 8.23 5.48
CA ALA A 326 -25.82 8.52 4.42
C ALA A 326 -26.94 7.47 4.34
N TYR A 327 -26.59 6.19 4.51
CA TYR A 327 -27.56 5.11 4.54
C TYR A 327 -28.50 5.22 5.75
N LYS A 328 -27.99 5.54 6.93
CA LYS A 328 -28.81 5.78 8.13
C LYS A 328 -29.78 6.95 7.94
N GLU A 329 -29.33 8.03 7.32
CA GLU A 329 -30.19 9.18 7.02
C GLU A 329 -31.30 8.81 6.03
N SER A 330 -30.98 8.06 4.97
CA SER A 330 -31.98 7.57 4.01
C SER A 330 -32.99 6.65 4.69
N LEU A 331 -32.52 5.71 5.51
CA LEU A 331 -33.39 4.79 6.24
C LEU A 331 -34.33 5.54 7.20
N GLN A 332 -33.86 6.63 7.82
CA GLN A 332 -34.68 7.45 8.68
C GLN A 332 -35.76 8.19 7.89
N LYS A 333 -35.42 8.81 6.76
CA LYS A 333 -36.42 9.46 5.88
C LYS A 333 -37.46 8.48 5.35
N ASP A 334 -37.04 7.26 4.99
CA ASP A 334 -37.96 6.20 4.55
C ASP A 334 -38.90 5.78 5.69
N LYS A 335 -38.39 5.64 6.93
CA LYS A 335 -39.21 5.37 8.12
C LYS A 335 -40.20 6.50 8.38
N GLU A 336 -39.76 7.75 8.37
CA GLU A 336 -40.62 8.93 8.57
C GLU A 336 -41.71 9.02 7.50
N LYS A 337 -41.39 8.68 6.25
CA LYS A 337 -42.36 8.65 5.15
C LYS A 337 -43.42 7.55 5.35
N VAL A 338 -43.00 6.36 5.80
CA VAL A 338 -43.93 5.27 6.15
C VAL A 338 -44.78 5.63 7.37
N GLU A 339 -44.21 6.24 8.40
CA GLU A 339 -44.94 6.69 9.58
C GLU A 339 -45.95 7.78 9.23
N CYS A 340 -45.56 8.78 8.43
CA CYS A 340 -46.47 9.82 7.93
C CYS A 340 -47.62 9.22 7.09
N ALA A 341 -47.32 8.23 6.25
CA ALA A 341 -48.32 7.48 5.48
C ALA A 341 -49.30 6.73 6.40
N ASN A 342 -48.79 6.08 7.46
CA ASN A 342 -49.61 5.35 8.43
C ASN A 342 -50.48 6.28 9.28
N VAL A 343 -49.99 7.46 9.66
CA VAL A 343 -50.78 8.47 10.39
C VAL A 343 -51.93 8.99 9.54
N CYS A 344 -51.70 9.21 8.24
CA CYS A 344 -52.75 9.59 7.28
C CYS A 344 -53.81 8.50 7.05
N TYR A 345 -53.61 7.27 7.54
CA TYR A 345 -54.58 6.15 7.44
C TYR A 345 -55.60 6.13 8.60
N PHE A 346 -55.30 6.76 9.74
CA PHE A 346 -56.13 6.66 10.95
C PHE A 346 -57.08 7.86 11.15
N ASP A 347 -56.71 9.06 10.67
CA ASP A 347 -57.61 10.20 10.57
C ASP A 347 -58.38 10.12 9.23
N GLY A 348 -59.72 10.07 9.29
CA GLY A 348 -60.61 9.83 8.13
C GLY A 348 -60.37 10.69 6.86
N PRO A 349 -61.10 10.41 5.76
CA PRO A 349 -60.66 10.66 4.40
C PRO A 349 -60.41 12.15 4.11
N LYS A 350 -59.13 12.55 4.08
CA LYS A 350 -58.63 13.59 3.17
C LYS A 350 -57.63 12.97 2.19
N PRO A 351 -58.10 12.21 1.19
CA PRO A 351 -57.27 11.57 0.17
C PRO A 351 -56.59 12.57 -0.80
N CYS A 352 -56.75 13.87 -0.59
CA CYS A 352 -56.35 14.90 -1.53
C CYS A 352 -54.92 15.42 -1.33
N THR A 353 -54.35 15.35 -0.12
CA THR A 353 -53.02 15.94 0.18
C THR A 353 -51.88 14.93 0.05
N PHE A 354 -52.01 13.72 0.62
CA PHE A 354 -50.95 12.71 0.56
C PHE A 354 -50.70 12.16 -0.85
N ARG A 355 -51.79 11.91 -1.61
CA ARG A 355 -51.67 11.49 -3.02
C ARG A 355 -51.01 12.58 -3.88
N PHE A 356 -51.27 13.84 -3.57
CA PHE A 356 -50.68 15.00 -4.25
C PHE A 356 -49.19 15.14 -3.90
N ILE A 357 -48.80 14.97 -2.63
CA ILE A 357 -47.40 14.98 -2.19
C ILE A 357 -46.62 13.83 -2.84
N LEU A 358 -47.17 12.61 -2.90
CA LEU A 358 -46.53 11.48 -3.59
C LEU A 358 -46.41 11.70 -5.10
N GLN A 359 -47.41 12.30 -5.74
CA GLN A 359 -47.35 12.66 -7.17
C GLN A 359 -46.33 13.77 -7.42
N MET A 360 -46.22 14.76 -6.54
CA MET A 360 -45.22 15.82 -6.63
C MET A 360 -43.81 15.26 -6.42
N ASP A 361 -43.59 14.40 -5.43
CA ASP A 361 -42.31 13.70 -5.20
C ASP A 361 -41.89 12.87 -6.42
N LYS A 362 -42.83 12.14 -7.02
CA LYS A 362 -42.56 11.32 -8.20
C LYS A 362 -42.17 12.19 -9.40
N LYS A 363 -42.91 13.28 -9.63
CA LYS A 363 -42.61 14.26 -10.69
C LYS A 363 -41.26 14.95 -10.47
N LEU A 364 -40.94 15.36 -9.24
CA LEU A 364 -39.65 15.97 -8.91
C LEU A 364 -38.49 15.01 -9.19
N LYS A 365 -38.62 13.73 -8.82
CA LYS A 365 -37.60 12.71 -9.11
C LYS A 365 -37.44 12.44 -10.61
N GLU A 366 -38.54 12.33 -11.34
CA GLU A 366 -38.52 12.17 -12.80
C GLU A 366 -37.87 13.40 -13.48
N GLU A 367 -38.16 14.63 -13.01
CA GLU A 367 -37.53 15.86 -13.49
C GLU A 367 -36.03 15.92 -13.18
N GLU A 368 -35.61 15.52 -11.97
CA GLU A 368 -34.19 15.43 -11.59
C GLU A 368 -33.43 14.40 -12.43
N GLU A 369 -34.01 13.24 -12.70
CA GLU A 369 -33.41 12.21 -13.56
C GLU A 369 -33.26 12.70 -15.00
N ILE A 370 -34.29 13.34 -15.56
CA ILE A 370 -34.25 13.95 -16.89
C ILE A 370 -33.18 15.04 -16.95
N GLN A 371 -33.09 15.89 -15.91
CA GLN A 371 -32.09 16.96 -15.83
C GLN A 371 -30.67 16.39 -15.79
N LYS A 372 -30.44 15.35 -14.97
CA LYS A 372 -29.14 14.68 -14.87
C LYS A 372 -28.74 14.00 -16.18
N GLN A 373 -29.70 13.39 -16.88
CA GLN A 373 -29.45 12.82 -18.21
C GLN A 373 -29.10 13.90 -19.24
N LYS A 374 -29.83 15.03 -19.25
CA LYS A 374 -29.53 16.18 -20.13
C LYS A 374 -28.15 16.77 -19.86
N GLU A 375 -27.78 16.92 -18.60
CA GLU A 375 -26.44 17.40 -18.21
C GLU A 375 -25.33 16.45 -18.66
N LYS A 376 -25.52 15.14 -18.47
CA LYS A 376 -24.57 14.13 -18.94
C LYS A 376 -24.42 14.14 -20.46
N LYS A 377 -25.54 14.24 -21.22
CA LYS A 377 -25.54 14.34 -22.68
C LYS A 377 -24.87 15.64 -23.15
N ALA A 378 -25.12 16.75 -22.47
CA ALA A 378 -24.46 18.03 -22.77
C ALA A 378 -22.96 18.03 -22.45
N GLN A 379 -22.55 17.36 -21.37
CA GLN A 379 -21.13 17.18 -21.03
C GLN A 379 -20.42 16.36 -22.10
N LEU A 380 -20.98 15.21 -22.49
CA LEU A 380 -20.42 14.36 -23.54
C LEU A 380 -20.28 15.10 -24.88
N ARG A 381 -21.28 15.91 -25.25
CA ARG A 381 -21.21 16.76 -26.45
C ARG A 381 -20.08 17.78 -26.38
N ARG A 382 -19.94 18.47 -25.25
CA ARG A 382 -18.85 19.44 -25.03
C ARG A 382 -17.47 18.78 -25.07
N ASP A 383 -17.35 17.60 -24.49
CA ASP A 383 -16.10 16.83 -24.49
C ASP A 383 -15.73 16.36 -25.91
N LYS A 384 -16.72 15.95 -26.72
CA LYS A 384 -16.55 15.58 -28.13
C LYS A 384 -16.12 16.78 -28.98
N GLU A 385 -16.82 17.91 -28.88
CA GLU A 385 -16.49 19.16 -29.58
C GLU A 385 -15.07 19.64 -29.22
N PHE A 386 -14.69 19.56 -27.95
CA PHE A 386 -13.36 19.93 -27.49
C PHE A 386 -12.26 19.00 -28.04
N ALA A 387 -12.52 17.69 -28.09
CA ALA A 387 -11.58 16.72 -28.66
C ALA A 387 -11.39 16.93 -30.18
N GLU A 388 -12.46 17.23 -30.91
CA GLU A 388 -12.42 17.57 -32.34
C GLU A 388 -11.61 18.84 -32.60
N GLU A 389 -11.77 19.87 -31.77
CA GLU A 389 -11.00 21.11 -31.85
C GLU A 389 -9.50 20.88 -31.62
N ILE A 390 -9.13 20.10 -30.59
CA ILE A 390 -7.74 19.73 -30.33
C ILE A 390 -7.14 18.96 -31.52
N CYS A 391 -7.88 17.99 -32.05
CA CYS A 391 -7.44 17.25 -33.23
C CYS A 391 -7.20 18.18 -34.42
N ARG A 392 -8.09 19.15 -34.68
CA ARG A 392 -7.94 20.13 -35.75
C ARG A 392 -6.69 20.99 -35.57
N GLN A 393 -6.48 21.53 -34.38
CA GLN A 393 -5.30 22.35 -34.06
C GLN A 393 -4.00 21.55 -34.21
N ARG A 394 -3.99 20.29 -33.78
CA ARG A 394 -2.82 19.40 -33.95
C ARG A 394 -2.55 19.11 -35.42
N LYS A 395 -3.58 18.83 -36.24
CA LYS A 395 -3.43 18.66 -37.69
C LYS A 395 -2.84 19.89 -38.37
N GLU A 396 -3.29 21.09 -37.98
CA GLU A 396 -2.76 22.34 -38.52
C GLU A 396 -1.31 22.61 -38.09
N SER A 397 -0.97 22.33 -36.83
CA SER A 397 0.40 22.45 -36.32
C SER A 397 1.35 21.50 -37.05
N CYS A 398 0.98 20.22 -37.20
CA CYS A 398 1.73 19.26 -38.01
C CYS A 398 1.90 19.74 -39.46
N LYS A 399 0.88 20.39 -40.05
CA LYS A 399 0.98 20.94 -41.41
C LYS A 399 1.99 22.08 -41.52
N GLN A 400 2.10 22.92 -40.48
CA GLN A 400 3.04 24.05 -40.44
C GLN A 400 4.49 23.61 -40.20
N ASP A 401 4.71 22.58 -39.37
CA ASP A 401 6.05 22.08 -39.02
C ASP A 401 6.70 21.22 -40.13
N LEU A 402 5.94 20.86 -41.17
CA LEU A 402 6.45 20.06 -42.28
C LEU A 402 7.45 20.85 -43.13
N ARG A 403 8.69 20.35 -43.18
CA ARG A 403 9.75 20.87 -44.06
C ARG A 403 9.36 20.82 -45.53
N GLU A 404 9.82 21.78 -46.32
CA GLU A 404 9.63 21.81 -47.77
C GLU A 404 10.16 20.53 -48.43
N GLU A 405 9.47 20.05 -49.48
CA GLU A 405 9.89 18.82 -50.16
C GLU A 405 11.24 19.00 -50.84
N PRO A 406 12.20 18.07 -50.66
CA PRO A 406 13.48 18.13 -51.34
C PRO A 406 13.30 18.01 -52.86
N ASN A 407 14.11 18.76 -53.59
CA ASN A 407 14.07 18.81 -55.05
C ASN A 407 14.55 17.48 -55.65
N GLN A 408 14.03 17.12 -56.84
CA GLN A 408 14.27 15.82 -57.47
C GLN A 408 15.75 15.56 -57.82
N ASP A 409 16.55 16.62 -57.96
CA ASP A 409 17.96 16.57 -58.37
C ASP A 409 18.95 16.46 -57.20
N GLN A 410 18.48 16.42 -55.94
CA GLN A 410 19.37 16.22 -54.79
C GLN A 410 19.79 14.74 -54.66
N PRO A 411 21.07 14.44 -54.36
CA PRO A 411 21.50 13.08 -54.09
C PRO A 411 20.84 12.56 -52.80
N ASP A 412 20.47 11.27 -52.81
CA ASP A 412 19.93 10.52 -51.66
C ASP A 412 18.54 10.92 -51.15
N VAL A 413 17.60 11.27 -52.04
CA VAL A 413 16.19 11.47 -51.65
C VAL A 413 15.44 10.14 -51.47
N VAL A 414 14.61 10.05 -50.43
CA VAL A 414 13.68 8.93 -50.16
C VAL A 414 12.27 9.32 -50.63
N THR A 415 11.69 8.57 -51.57
CA THR A 415 10.31 8.78 -52.03
C THR A 415 9.39 7.75 -51.37
N LEU A 416 8.43 8.23 -50.58
CA LEU A 416 7.44 7.38 -49.91
C LEU A 416 6.09 7.46 -50.62
N LEU A 417 5.51 6.30 -50.93
CA LEU A 417 4.16 6.15 -51.43
C LEU A 417 3.27 5.57 -50.32
N ILE A 418 2.43 6.40 -49.72
CA ILE A 418 1.62 6.05 -48.55
C ILE A 418 0.19 5.78 -49.00
N LYS A 419 -0.33 4.58 -48.73
CA LYS A 419 -1.72 4.18 -48.99
C LYS A 419 -2.56 4.41 -47.74
N MET A 420 -3.60 5.23 -47.87
CA MET A 420 -4.56 5.54 -46.82
C MET A 420 -5.66 4.46 -46.73
N PRO A 421 -6.40 4.36 -45.61
CA PRO A 421 -7.50 3.41 -45.45
C PRO A 421 -8.69 3.66 -46.39
N ASP A 422 -8.90 4.92 -46.80
CA ASP A 422 -9.94 5.33 -47.78
C ASP A 422 -9.58 4.95 -49.23
N GLY A 423 -8.40 4.36 -49.46
CA GLY A 423 -7.89 3.98 -50.77
C GLY A 423 -7.08 5.08 -51.49
N SER A 424 -7.00 6.28 -50.93
CA SER A 424 -6.18 7.37 -51.47
C SER A 424 -4.68 7.06 -51.32
N ARG A 425 -3.87 7.68 -52.17
CA ARG A 425 -2.41 7.47 -52.22
C ARG A 425 -1.68 8.79 -52.13
N LEU A 426 -0.90 8.96 -51.07
CA LEU A 426 -0.04 10.12 -50.87
C LEU A 426 1.37 9.80 -51.35
N LYS A 427 2.01 10.75 -52.01
CA LYS A 427 3.41 10.62 -52.46
C LYS A 427 4.17 11.85 -51.99
N ARG A 428 5.21 11.64 -51.19
CA ARG A 428 6.09 12.71 -50.70
C ARG A 428 7.55 12.25 -50.68
N ARG A 429 8.44 13.21 -50.90
CA ARG A 429 9.89 13.03 -50.81
C ARG A 429 10.40 13.51 -49.45
N PHE A 430 11.34 12.78 -48.87
CA PHE A 430 11.96 13.04 -47.58
C PHE A 430 13.49 12.90 -47.69
N LEU A 431 14.22 13.53 -46.77
CA LEU A 431 15.66 13.32 -46.64
C LEU A 431 15.94 12.08 -45.75
N PRO A 432 17.05 11.35 -45.96
CA PRO A 432 17.42 10.22 -45.11
C PRO A 432 17.73 10.64 -43.67
N THR A 433 18.04 11.93 -43.48
CA THR A 433 18.30 12.60 -42.21
C THR A 433 17.04 13.11 -41.51
N ASP A 434 15.86 12.96 -42.12
CA ASP A 434 14.61 13.27 -41.42
C ASP A 434 14.28 12.15 -40.42
N SER A 435 13.54 12.49 -39.38
CA SER A 435 13.06 11.53 -38.39
C SER A 435 11.77 10.86 -38.87
N VAL A 436 11.49 9.66 -38.36
CA VAL A 436 10.22 8.95 -38.62
C VAL A 436 8.99 9.80 -38.23
N LYS A 437 9.16 10.70 -37.26
CA LYS A 437 8.15 11.71 -36.87
C LYS A 437 7.65 12.53 -38.06
N ALA A 438 8.52 12.96 -38.96
CA ALA A 438 8.14 13.76 -40.13
C ALA A 438 7.21 13.01 -41.09
N VAL A 439 7.33 11.69 -41.18
CA VAL A 439 6.44 10.84 -41.99
C VAL A 439 5.08 10.70 -41.30
N HIS A 440 5.06 10.52 -39.98
CA HIS A 440 3.81 10.52 -39.22
C HIS A 440 3.07 11.85 -39.32
N ASP A 441 3.75 12.97 -39.08
CA ASP A 441 3.14 14.30 -39.07
C ASP A 441 2.57 14.64 -40.45
N TYR A 442 3.24 14.21 -41.52
CA TYR A 442 2.71 14.32 -42.88
C TYR A 442 1.40 13.55 -43.05
N VAL A 443 1.35 12.29 -42.59
CA VAL A 443 0.11 11.49 -42.64
C VAL A 443 -0.98 12.11 -41.79
N TYR A 444 -0.67 12.49 -40.54
CA TYR A 444 -1.63 13.04 -39.59
C TYR A 444 -2.23 14.37 -40.08
N SER A 445 -1.44 15.22 -40.74
CA SER A 445 -1.88 16.49 -41.31
C SER A 445 -2.90 16.36 -42.47
N HIS A 446 -3.07 15.16 -43.03
CA HIS A 446 -3.95 14.95 -44.16
C HIS A 446 -5.43 14.82 -43.73
N GLU A 447 -6.34 15.31 -44.59
CA GLU A 447 -7.78 15.35 -44.30
C GLU A 447 -8.36 13.94 -44.14
N SER A 448 -7.92 12.98 -44.99
CA SER A 448 -8.36 11.59 -44.90
C SER A 448 -7.61 10.73 -43.88
N SER A 449 -6.79 11.35 -43.03
CA SER A 449 -6.13 10.63 -41.93
C SER A 449 -7.12 10.29 -40.83
N PRO A 450 -7.24 9.01 -40.42
CA PRO A 450 -8.00 8.63 -39.24
C PRO A 450 -7.36 9.23 -37.97
N PRO A 451 -8.13 9.37 -36.87
CA PRO A 451 -7.65 9.97 -35.63
C PRO A 451 -6.57 9.12 -34.93
N ARG A 452 -6.62 7.79 -35.09
CA ARG A 452 -5.63 6.84 -34.56
C ARG A 452 -5.22 5.87 -35.66
N PHE A 453 -3.92 5.76 -35.92
CA PHE A 453 -3.41 4.83 -36.93
C PHE A 453 -2.02 4.28 -36.63
N LYS A 454 -1.69 3.18 -37.33
CA LYS A 454 -0.35 2.58 -37.39
C LYS A 454 0.13 2.49 -38.83
N VAL A 455 1.40 2.82 -39.07
CA VAL A 455 2.03 2.77 -40.39
C VAL A 455 2.83 1.47 -40.57
N PHE A 456 2.57 0.78 -41.68
CA PHE A 456 3.20 -0.49 -42.04
C PHE A 456 3.95 -0.40 -43.36
N THR A 457 5.02 -1.17 -43.51
CA THR A 457 5.65 -1.44 -44.82
C THR A 457 4.83 -2.47 -45.61
N ASN A 458 4.95 -2.46 -46.94
CA ASN A 458 4.20 -3.38 -47.81
C ASN A 458 4.77 -4.81 -47.83
N PHE A 459 6.09 -5.00 -48.05
CA PHE A 459 6.72 -6.33 -48.08
C PHE A 459 8.20 -6.32 -47.61
N PRO A 460 8.58 -7.11 -46.60
CA PRO A 460 7.70 -7.81 -45.65
C PRO A 460 6.86 -6.81 -44.85
N ARG A 461 5.63 -7.17 -44.50
CA ARG A 461 4.73 -6.31 -43.72
C ARG A 461 5.28 -6.17 -42.30
N ARG A 462 5.77 -4.97 -41.96
CA ARG A 462 6.36 -4.65 -40.65
C ARG A 462 5.81 -3.31 -40.18
N ALA A 463 5.40 -3.24 -38.92
CA ALA A 463 5.07 -1.96 -38.29
C ALA A 463 6.34 -1.12 -38.15
N ILE A 464 6.26 0.16 -38.47
CA ILE A 464 7.40 1.07 -38.31
C ILE A 464 7.38 1.57 -36.85
N PRO A 465 8.39 1.23 -36.03
CA PRO A 465 8.42 1.63 -34.64
C PRO A 465 8.47 3.16 -34.53
N GLY A 466 7.60 3.74 -33.71
CA GLY A 466 7.51 5.19 -33.55
C GLY A 466 6.81 5.94 -34.70
N CYS A 467 6.10 5.22 -35.57
CA CYS A 467 5.23 5.78 -36.62
C CYS A 467 3.76 5.39 -36.38
N SER A 468 3.30 5.56 -35.14
CA SER A 468 1.96 5.24 -34.67
C SER A 468 1.46 6.39 -33.81
N THR A 469 0.18 6.73 -33.88
CA THR A 469 -0.40 7.83 -33.09
C THR A 469 -0.27 7.60 -31.56
N GLU A 470 -0.09 6.35 -31.13
CA GLU A 470 0.10 5.97 -29.72
C GLU A 470 1.57 5.99 -29.26
N GLU A 471 2.53 5.97 -30.19
CA GLU A 471 3.95 5.75 -29.90
C GLU A 471 4.80 7.02 -30.11
N ILE A 472 4.16 8.13 -30.47
CA ILE A 472 4.84 9.39 -30.79
C ILE A 472 4.71 10.30 -29.58
N ASP A 473 5.71 10.20 -28.72
CA ASP A 473 5.99 11.17 -27.67
C ASP A 473 6.91 12.25 -28.22
N ASP A 474 6.57 13.52 -28.00
CA ASP A 474 7.37 14.66 -28.45
C ASP A 474 8.76 14.74 -27.77
N ASP A 475 8.94 14.01 -26.66
CA ASP A 475 10.14 14.01 -25.81
C ASP A 475 11.15 12.89 -26.13
N VAL A 476 10.87 12.02 -27.12
CA VAL A 476 11.75 10.88 -27.48
C VAL A 476 12.40 11.11 -28.84
N ASP A 477 13.74 11.00 -28.89
CA ASP A 477 14.50 11.02 -30.14
C ASP A 477 14.15 9.79 -31.00
N LEU A 478 13.23 9.99 -31.95
CA LEU A 478 12.81 8.97 -32.90
C LEU A 478 13.90 8.67 -33.94
N PRO A 479 14.02 7.42 -34.42
CA PRO A 479 15.05 7.04 -35.37
C PRO A 479 14.93 7.82 -36.69
N LEU A 480 16.06 7.99 -37.37
CA LEU A 480 16.13 8.59 -38.70
C LEU A 480 15.56 7.63 -39.74
N LEU A 481 15.09 8.15 -40.88
CA LEU A 481 14.57 7.32 -41.97
C LEU A 481 15.60 6.27 -42.46
N LYS A 482 16.88 6.62 -42.49
CA LYS A 482 17.95 5.66 -42.85
C LYS A 482 18.07 4.50 -41.84
N ASP A 483 17.85 4.77 -40.54
CA ASP A 483 18.05 3.81 -39.45
C ASP A 483 16.79 2.96 -39.22
N ALA A 484 15.62 3.50 -39.58
CA ALA A 484 14.35 2.76 -39.62
C ALA A 484 14.25 1.78 -40.82
N GLY A 485 15.24 1.81 -41.72
CA GLY A 485 15.37 0.87 -42.84
C GLY A 485 14.56 1.25 -44.08
N PHE A 486 14.31 2.55 -44.30
CA PHE A 486 13.67 3.02 -45.54
C PHE A 486 14.66 3.03 -46.71
N HIS A 487 14.21 2.55 -47.87
CA HIS A 487 14.93 2.58 -49.13
C HIS A 487 14.49 3.75 -50.02
N ARG A 488 15.19 4.00 -51.14
CA ARG A 488 14.95 5.14 -52.04
C ARG A 488 13.50 5.26 -52.52
N ASN A 489 12.78 4.14 -52.68
CA ASN A 489 11.38 4.11 -53.10
C ASN A 489 10.61 3.06 -52.29
N ASP A 490 9.93 3.47 -51.23
CA ASP A 490 9.15 2.56 -50.38
C ASP A 490 7.65 2.86 -50.40
N SER A 491 6.86 1.80 -50.32
CA SER A 491 5.40 1.88 -50.21
C SER A 491 4.94 1.55 -48.79
N LEU A 492 4.19 2.46 -48.18
CA LEU A 492 3.62 2.35 -46.85
C LEU A 492 2.10 2.17 -46.90
N PHE A 493 1.56 1.55 -45.88
CA PHE A 493 0.13 1.30 -45.70
C PHE A 493 -0.31 1.72 -44.30
N ILE A 494 -1.38 2.51 -44.22
CA ILE A 494 -1.94 2.99 -42.98
C ILE A 494 -3.11 2.11 -42.58
N GLN A 495 -3.12 1.68 -41.32
CA GLN A 495 -4.23 0.95 -40.73
C GLN A 495 -4.90 1.83 -39.68
N SER A 496 -6.20 2.09 -39.86
CA SER A 496 -7.04 2.77 -38.86
C SER A 496 -7.21 1.88 -37.63
N MET A 497 -7.16 2.48 -36.45
CA MET A 497 -7.44 1.84 -35.16
C MET A 497 -8.79 2.39 -34.69
N ILE A 498 -9.89 1.81 -35.19
CA ILE A 498 -11.25 2.15 -34.77
C ILE A 498 -11.50 1.46 -33.42
N ASP A 499 -12.01 2.20 -32.43
CA ASP A 499 -12.72 1.61 -31.30
C ASP A 499 -14.18 1.49 -31.77
N ASP A 500 -14.70 0.27 -31.94
CA ASP A 500 -16.04 -0.03 -32.48
C ASP A 500 -17.20 0.36 -31.50
N ASP A 501 -17.07 1.46 -30.75
CA ASP A 501 -18.02 1.87 -29.70
C ASP A 501 -18.94 3.04 -30.12
N ASP A 502 -18.87 3.51 -31.38
CA ASP A 502 -19.58 4.70 -31.90
C ASP A 502 -20.74 4.38 -32.87
N ASP A 503 -21.33 3.17 -32.83
CA ASP A 503 -22.57 2.89 -33.57
C ASP A 503 -23.77 3.56 -32.87
N ASP A 504 -24.05 4.79 -33.30
CA ASP A 504 -25.37 5.42 -33.53
C ASP A 504 -26.59 4.84 -32.77
N GLU A 505 -26.91 5.43 -31.60
CA GLU A 505 -28.31 5.63 -31.19
C GLU A 505 -28.70 7.08 -31.54
N ASP A 506 -28.83 7.36 -32.84
CA ASP A 506 -29.70 8.44 -33.31
C ASP A 506 -31.15 7.98 -33.10
N ASP A 507 -31.65 8.12 -31.87
CA ASP A 507 -33.08 8.08 -31.60
C ASP A 507 -33.72 9.24 -32.36
N SER A 508 -34.31 8.92 -33.51
CA SER A 508 -35.30 9.74 -34.17
C SER A 508 -36.43 10.00 -33.18
N ASP A 509 -36.45 11.19 -32.59
CA ASP A 509 -37.60 11.74 -31.89
C ASP A 509 -38.80 11.73 -32.87
N GLU A 510 -39.64 10.69 -32.78
CA GLU A 510 -40.99 10.74 -33.33
C GLU A 510 -41.75 11.82 -32.53
N GLU A 511 -41.82 13.02 -33.11
CA GLU A 511 -42.84 14.01 -32.81
C GLU A 511 -44.21 13.40 -33.06
N ASP A 512 -44.77 12.76 -32.04
CA ASP A 512 -46.16 12.30 -32.06
C ASP A 512 -47.06 13.53 -31.85
N ASN A 513 -47.38 14.16 -32.98
CA ASN A 513 -48.27 15.29 -33.08
C ASN A 513 -49.67 14.77 -33.49
N ARG A 514 -50.47 14.28 -32.53
CA ARG A 514 -51.94 14.29 -32.64
C ARG A 514 -52.73 14.06 -31.37
#